data_AF-A0AAN1JMU4-F1
#
_entry.id   AF-A0AAN1JMU4-F1
#
_cell.length_a   1.000
_cell.length_b   1.000
_cell.length_c   1.000
_cell.angle_alpha   90.00
_cell.angle_beta   90.00
_cell.angle_gamma   90.00
#
_symmetry.space_group_name_H-M   'P 1'
#
loop_
_entity.id
_entity.type
_entity.pdbx_description
1 polymer ?
#
loop_
_entity_poly.entity_id
_entity_poly.type
_entity_poly.pdbx_seq_one_letter_code
_entity_poly.pdbx_strand_id
1 'polypeptide(L)'
;MLTPEQVTATRKASLDILFGLGNKVVEGVEKLAELNVQVTRSTLADSFDLAQKALSVKEPQDWLALQDSLAAPTAEKMQSYRRQLFDIVLSTQAEFAKVAQTQCEAYVRQMQSVVEDVAKNAPAGSEAVVAALDSAIKAAHTLVETVQKTSQQAVEVARSNLDMAAAAASGDTKRGSEPVSQAAKR
;
A
#
# COMPACT_ATOMS: atom_id res chain seq x y z
N MET A 1 16.08 1.13 -36.78
CA MET A 1 17.24 1.16 -35.86
C MET A 1 17.02 2.28 -34.85
N LEU A 2 17.32 2.07 -33.57
CA LEU A 2 17.22 3.13 -32.55
C LEU A 2 18.18 4.27 -32.93
N THR A 3 17.67 5.49 -33.00
CA THR A 3 18.53 6.65 -33.30
C THR A 3 19.43 6.98 -32.10
N PRO A 4 20.59 7.63 -32.31
CA PRO A 4 21.45 8.09 -31.21
C PRO A 4 20.70 8.97 -30.19
N GLU A 5 19.72 9.74 -30.64
CA GLU A 5 18.82 10.53 -29.79
C GLU A 5 17.93 9.63 -28.92
N GLN A 6 17.35 8.56 -29.47
CA GLN A 6 16.56 7.60 -28.68
C GLN A 6 17.40 6.90 -27.61
N VAL A 7 18.65 6.54 -27.91
CA VAL A 7 19.56 5.93 -26.93
C VAL A 7 19.87 6.91 -25.79
N THR A 8 20.08 8.18 -26.11
CA THR A 8 20.36 9.22 -25.11
C THR A 8 19.13 9.52 -24.25
N ALA A 9 17.95 9.61 -24.86
CA ALA A 9 16.67 9.80 -24.17
C ALA A 9 16.36 8.64 -23.21
N THR A 10 16.57 7.39 -23.62
CA THR A 10 16.38 6.22 -22.76
C THR A 10 17.31 6.23 -21.56
N ARG A 11 18.59 6.61 -21.75
CA ARG A 11 19.55 6.73 -20.63
C ARG A 11 19.13 7.80 -19.63
N LYS A 12 18.67 8.95 -20.10
CA LYS A 12 18.16 10.03 -19.25
C LYS A 12 16.91 9.59 -18.48
N ALA A 13 15.94 8.99 -19.16
CA ALA A 13 14.73 8.47 -18.52
C ALA A 13 15.05 7.44 -17.42
N SER A 14 16.00 6.54 -17.65
CA SER A 14 16.46 5.59 -16.63
C SER A 14 17.08 6.28 -15.41
N LEU A 15 17.85 7.37 -15.60
CA LEU A 15 18.40 8.15 -14.48
C LEU A 15 17.31 8.88 -13.70
N ASP A 16 16.37 9.53 -14.39
CA ASP A 16 15.25 10.23 -13.75
C ASP A 16 14.39 9.26 -12.93
N ILE A 17 14.18 8.04 -13.41
CA ILE A 17 13.51 6.97 -12.67
C ILE A 17 14.30 6.57 -11.41
N LEU A 18 15.60 6.35 -11.54
CA LEU A 18 16.45 5.98 -10.39
C LEU A 18 16.45 7.08 -9.31
N PHE A 19 16.55 8.34 -9.72
CA PHE A 19 16.47 9.47 -8.79
C PHE A 19 15.09 9.60 -8.15
N GLY A 20 14.02 9.47 -8.93
CA GLY A 20 12.64 9.48 -8.42
C GLY A 20 12.40 8.37 -7.40
N LEU A 21 12.87 7.16 -7.69
CA LEU A 21 12.74 6.00 -6.81
C LEU A 21 13.57 6.15 -5.54
N GLY A 22 14.80 6.62 -5.66
CA GLY A 22 15.67 6.93 -4.53
C GLY A 22 15.03 7.95 -3.58
N ASN A 23 14.45 9.02 -4.13
CA ASN A 23 13.71 10.01 -3.35
C ASN A 23 12.51 9.39 -2.62
N LYS A 24 11.76 8.47 -3.25
CA LYS A 24 10.64 7.78 -2.60
C LYS A 24 11.07 6.85 -1.47
N VAL A 25 12.21 6.18 -1.60
CA VAL A 25 12.78 5.40 -0.50
C VAL A 25 13.17 6.31 0.67
N VAL A 26 13.81 7.46 0.39
CA VAL A 26 14.15 8.45 1.43
C VAL A 26 12.89 8.99 2.11
N GLU A 27 11.85 9.35 1.35
CA GLU A 27 10.56 9.79 1.88
C GLU A 27 9.92 8.72 2.79
N GLY A 28 10.02 7.44 2.43
CA GLY A 28 9.56 6.32 3.26
C GLY A 28 10.32 6.21 4.59
N VAL A 29 11.65 6.41 4.57
CA VAL A 29 12.48 6.44 5.77
C VAL A 29 12.14 7.65 6.66
N GLU A 30 11.91 8.82 6.07
CA GLU A 30 11.48 10.02 6.79
C GLU A 30 10.15 9.79 7.52
N LYS A 31 9.15 9.21 6.83
CA LYS A 31 7.86 8.84 7.44
C LYS A 31 8.01 7.82 8.57
N LEU A 32 8.91 6.85 8.42
CA LEU A 32 9.18 5.86 9.47
C LEU A 32 9.85 6.51 10.69
N ALA A 33 10.81 7.41 10.47
CA ALA A 33 11.45 8.17 11.55
C ALA A 33 10.43 9.06 12.27
N GLU A 34 9.59 9.76 11.51
CA GLU A 34 8.49 10.58 12.05
C GLU A 34 7.54 9.73 12.91
N LEU A 35 7.12 8.57 12.42
CA LEU A 35 6.28 7.63 13.17
C LEU A 35 6.91 7.22 14.52
N ASN A 36 8.20 6.86 14.52
CA ASN A 36 8.92 6.47 15.75
C ASN A 36 9.01 7.63 16.76
N VAL A 37 9.24 8.85 16.28
CA VAL A 37 9.26 10.05 17.13
C VAL A 37 7.87 10.32 17.72
N GLN A 38 6.81 10.19 16.93
CA GLN A 38 5.43 10.36 17.41
C GLN A 38 5.09 9.33 18.49
N VAL A 39 5.42 8.05 18.29
CA VAL A 39 5.22 6.99 19.28
C VAL A 39 6.01 7.28 20.56
N THR A 40 7.29 7.63 20.44
CA THR A 40 8.14 7.93 21.60
C THR A 40 7.59 9.10 22.41
N ARG A 41 7.16 10.18 21.73
CA ARG A 41 6.53 11.33 22.38
C ARG A 41 5.23 10.94 23.08
N SER A 42 4.41 10.11 22.44
CA SER A 42 3.16 9.62 23.01
C SER A 42 3.39 8.74 24.25
N THR A 43 4.33 7.79 24.18
CA THR A 43 4.69 6.92 25.31
C THR A 43 5.28 7.72 26.48
N LEU A 44 6.08 8.75 26.20
CA LEU A 44 6.60 9.63 27.24
C LEU A 44 5.47 10.40 27.95
N ALA A 45 4.52 10.93 27.19
CA ALA A 45 3.34 11.60 27.74
C ALA A 45 2.49 10.64 28.61
N ASP A 46 2.26 9.41 28.15
CA ASP A 46 1.55 8.40 28.94
C ASP A 46 2.30 8.05 30.22
N SER A 47 3.64 7.98 30.18
CA SER A 47 4.46 7.67 31.35
C SER A 47 4.32 8.75 32.42
N PHE A 48 4.25 10.03 32.02
CA PHE A 48 3.96 11.13 32.94
C PHE A 48 2.55 11.05 33.52
N ASP A 49 1.55 10.79 32.69
CA ASP A 49 0.15 10.64 33.14
C ASP A 49 -0.01 9.45 34.09
N LEU A 50 0.62 8.32 33.78
CA LEU A 50 0.65 7.14 34.65
C LEU A 50 1.34 7.43 35.98
N ALA A 51 2.48 8.13 35.97
CA ALA A 51 3.16 8.53 37.21
C ALA A 51 2.26 9.43 38.07
N GLN A 52 1.54 10.38 37.47
CA GLN A 52 0.60 11.25 38.18
C GLN A 52 -0.58 10.46 38.77
N LYS A 53 -1.14 9.52 38.00
CA LYS A 53 -2.23 8.64 38.45
C LYS A 53 -1.77 7.72 39.58
N ALA A 54 -0.59 7.12 39.48
CA ALA A 54 -0.03 6.25 40.50
C ALA A 54 0.21 7.00 41.83
N LEU A 55 0.66 8.26 41.77
CA LEU A 55 0.80 9.11 42.97
C LEU A 55 -0.54 9.51 43.61
N SER A 56 -1.64 9.36 42.87
CA SER A 56 -2.99 9.72 43.32
C SER A 56 -3.79 8.52 43.85
N VAL A 57 -3.26 7.29 43.72
CA VAL A 57 -3.89 6.07 44.22
C VAL A 57 -3.86 6.05 45.75
N LYS A 58 -5.04 5.90 46.36
CA LYS A 58 -5.20 5.88 47.83
C LYS A 58 -5.58 4.49 48.34
N GLU A 59 -6.34 3.74 47.55
CA GLU A 59 -6.86 2.43 47.92
C GLU A 59 -6.24 1.32 47.05
N PRO A 60 -6.02 0.09 47.58
CA PRO A 60 -5.52 -1.04 46.79
C PRO A 60 -6.38 -1.41 45.58
N GLN A 61 -7.69 -1.13 45.63
CA GLN A 61 -8.62 -1.35 44.52
C GLN A 61 -8.42 -0.37 43.36
N ASP A 62 -7.90 0.83 43.62
CA ASP A 62 -7.60 1.82 42.58
C ASP A 62 -6.38 1.41 41.75
N TRP A 63 -5.49 0.58 42.31
CA TRP A 63 -4.34 0.02 41.59
C TRP A 63 -4.76 -0.97 40.50
N LEU A 64 -5.76 -1.82 40.77
CA LEU A 64 -6.32 -2.73 39.77
C LEU A 64 -7.04 -1.95 38.66
N ALA A 65 -7.84 -0.96 39.04
CA ALA A 65 -8.50 -0.08 38.07
C ALA A 65 -7.49 0.70 37.20
N LEU A 66 -6.36 1.12 37.78
CA LEU A 66 -5.28 1.75 37.04
C LEU A 66 -4.65 0.80 36.03
N GLN A 67 -4.38 -0.46 36.40
CA GLN A 67 -3.87 -1.49 35.48
C GLN A 67 -4.82 -1.74 34.31
N ASP A 68 -6.11 -1.92 34.59
CA ASP A 68 -7.13 -2.16 33.57
C ASP A 68 -7.26 -0.98 32.61
N SER A 69 -7.11 0.25 33.11
CA SER A 69 -7.18 1.47 32.30
C SER A 69 -6.06 1.61 31.26
N LEU A 70 -4.96 0.85 31.38
CA LEU A 70 -3.81 0.92 30.48
C LEU A 70 -3.84 -0.13 29.37
N ALA A 71 -4.58 -1.22 29.54
CA ALA A 71 -4.57 -2.35 28.63
C ALA A 71 -5.14 -1.98 27.25
N ALA A 72 -6.34 -1.40 27.21
CA ALA A 72 -6.98 -1.01 25.94
C ALA A 72 -6.20 0.08 25.17
N PRO A 73 -5.76 1.20 25.79
CA PRO A 73 -4.97 2.21 25.09
C PRO A 73 -3.65 1.68 24.54
N THR A 74 -2.99 0.76 25.24
CA THR A 74 -1.74 0.15 24.78
C THR A 74 -1.98 -0.74 23.55
N ALA A 75 -3.05 -1.53 23.55
CA ALA A 75 -3.44 -2.36 22.42
C ALA A 75 -3.77 -1.51 21.18
N GLU A 76 -4.55 -0.43 21.34
CA GLU A 76 -4.87 0.52 20.29
C GLU A 76 -3.62 1.19 19.69
N LYS A 77 -2.67 1.61 20.52
CA LYS A 77 -1.41 2.22 20.05
C LYS A 77 -0.54 1.25 19.27
N MET A 78 -0.39 0.00 19.74
CA MET A 78 0.36 -1.03 19.02
C MET A 78 -0.29 -1.34 17.66
N GLN A 79 -1.62 -1.41 17.63
CA GLN A 79 -2.38 -1.60 16.41
C GLN A 79 -2.21 -0.44 15.43
N SER A 80 -2.34 0.80 15.91
CA SER A 80 -2.14 2.00 15.12
C SER A 80 -0.72 2.06 14.54
N TYR A 81 0.31 1.74 15.34
CA TYR A 81 1.69 1.67 14.85
C TYR A 81 1.85 0.62 13.74
N ARG A 82 1.32 -0.60 13.91
CA ARG A 82 1.36 -1.65 12.88
C ARG A 82 0.66 -1.21 11.60
N ARG A 83 -0.49 -0.56 11.72
CA ARG A 83 -1.27 -0.03 10.59
C ARG A 83 -0.50 1.03 9.82
N GLN A 84 0.04 2.03 10.53
CA GLN A 84 0.79 3.13 9.92
C GLN A 84 2.10 2.63 9.29
N LEU A 85 2.79 1.68 9.93
CA LEU A 85 3.95 1.02 9.36
C LEU A 85 3.60 0.27 8.06
N PHE A 86 2.50 -0.48 8.05
CA PHE A 86 2.05 -1.20 6.87
C PHE A 86 1.67 -0.25 5.73
N ASP A 87 1.02 0.87 6.04
CA ASP A 87 0.68 1.92 5.06
C ASP A 87 1.94 2.58 4.46
N ILE A 88 3.01 2.80 5.24
CA ILE A 88 4.29 3.30 4.73
C ILE A 88 4.91 2.30 3.74
N VAL A 89 4.92 1.01 4.08
CA VAL A 89 5.46 -0.04 3.20
C VAL A 89 4.64 -0.15 1.92
N LEU A 90 3.30 -0.18 2.02
CA LEU A 90 2.41 -0.29 0.88
C LEU A 90 2.48 0.93 -0.04
N SER A 91 2.50 2.14 0.52
CA SER A 91 2.64 3.36 -0.29
C SER A 91 3.97 3.40 -1.03
N THR A 92 5.05 2.96 -0.39
CA THR A 92 6.35 2.81 -1.06
C THR A 92 6.26 1.78 -2.20
N GLN A 93 5.71 0.59 -1.94
CA GLN A 93 5.54 -0.44 -2.98
C GLN A 93 4.66 0.04 -4.15
N ALA A 94 3.61 0.80 -3.87
CA ALA A 94 2.71 1.34 -4.89
C ALA A 94 3.44 2.32 -5.84
N GLU A 95 4.35 3.14 -5.32
CA GLU A 95 5.17 4.03 -6.15
C GLU A 95 6.11 3.25 -7.08
N PHE A 96 6.72 2.15 -6.61
CA PHE A 96 7.51 1.26 -7.46
C PHE A 96 6.65 0.63 -8.56
N ALA A 97 5.46 0.13 -8.22
CA ALA A 97 4.52 -0.43 -9.19
C ALA A 97 4.08 0.61 -10.24
N LYS A 98 3.84 1.85 -9.81
CA LYS A 98 3.46 2.97 -10.69
C LYS A 98 4.57 3.33 -11.68
N VAL A 99 5.83 3.30 -11.25
CA VAL A 99 6.99 3.49 -12.14
C VAL A 99 7.04 2.37 -13.19
N ALA A 100 6.88 1.11 -12.77
CA ALA A 100 6.85 -0.02 -13.70
C ALA A 100 5.71 0.09 -14.72
N GLN A 101 4.52 0.52 -14.28
CA GLN A 101 3.38 0.79 -15.14
C GLN A 101 3.68 1.91 -16.14
N THR A 102 4.22 3.03 -15.68
CA THR A 102 4.57 4.18 -16.54
C THR A 102 5.56 3.77 -17.64
N GLN A 103 6.53 2.92 -17.31
CA GLN A 103 7.48 2.39 -18.29
C GLN A 103 6.82 1.45 -19.29
N CYS A 104 5.94 0.57 -18.83
CA CYS A 104 5.18 -0.31 -19.71
C CYS A 104 4.32 0.49 -20.70
N GLU A 105 3.60 1.51 -20.21
CA GLU A 105 2.80 2.42 -21.05
C GLU A 105 3.68 3.17 -22.07
N ALA A 106 4.87 3.62 -21.67
CA ALA A 106 5.81 4.27 -22.57
C ALA A 106 6.26 3.34 -23.71
N TYR A 107 6.55 2.06 -23.42
CA TYR A 107 6.88 1.07 -24.43
C TYR A 107 5.71 0.79 -25.38
N VAL A 108 4.49 0.65 -24.84
CA VAL A 108 3.30 0.43 -25.67
C VAL A 108 3.06 1.61 -26.62
N ARG A 109 3.21 2.86 -26.14
CA ARG A 109 3.12 4.06 -26.99
C ARG A 109 4.22 4.10 -28.05
N GLN A 110 5.44 3.71 -27.71
CA GLN A 110 6.53 3.65 -28.69
C GLN A 110 6.25 2.61 -29.78
N MET A 111 5.73 1.43 -29.42
CA MET A 111 5.30 0.42 -30.38
C MET A 111 4.16 0.93 -31.27
N GLN A 112 3.20 1.64 -30.70
CA GLN A 112 2.10 2.25 -31.45
C GLN A 112 2.60 3.27 -32.48
N SER A 113 3.54 4.14 -32.09
CA SER A 113 4.17 5.08 -33.03
C SER A 113 4.89 4.37 -34.17
N VAL A 114 5.59 3.26 -33.88
CA VAL A 114 6.26 2.46 -34.92
C VAL A 114 5.25 1.80 -35.85
N VAL A 115 4.15 1.27 -35.30
CA VAL A 115 3.08 0.67 -36.11
C VAL A 115 2.39 1.72 -36.99
N GLU A 116 2.15 2.92 -36.49
CA GLU A 116 1.61 4.04 -37.28
C GLU A 116 2.56 4.48 -38.39
N ASP A 117 3.87 4.56 -38.11
CA ASP A 117 4.88 4.91 -39.11
C ASP A 117 5.01 3.81 -40.18
N VAL A 118 4.96 2.54 -39.78
CA VAL A 118 4.92 1.42 -40.74
C VAL A 118 3.65 1.48 -41.57
N ALA A 119 2.48 1.68 -40.97
CA ALA A 119 1.21 1.76 -41.67
C ALA A 119 1.18 2.89 -42.72
N LYS A 120 1.77 4.06 -42.42
CA LYS A 120 1.87 5.20 -43.36
C LYS A 120 2.79 4.93 -44.55
N ASN A 121 3.77 4.04 -44.38
CA ASN A 121 4.81 3.76 -45.37
C ASN A 121 4.73 2.33 -45.94
N ALA A 122 3.70 1.57 -45.61
CA ALA A 122 3.59 0.16 -45.96
C ALA A 122 3.20 -0.05 -47.43
N PRO A 123 3.81 -1.04 -48.13
CA PRO A 123 3.34 -1.47 -49.45
C PRO A 123 1.90 -2.00 -49.40
N ALA A 124 1.18 -1.87 -50.51
CA ALA A 124 -0.15 -2.48 -50.68
C ALA A 124 -0.12 -3.98 -50.31
N GLY A 125 -1.08 -4.44 -49.49
CA GLY A 125 -1.15 -5.83 -48.99
C GLY A 125 -0.69 -6.05 -47.55
N SER A 126 -0.24 -4.99 -46.84
CA SER A 126 0.24 -5.06 -45.45
C SER A 126 -0.85 -4.86 -44.39
N GLU A 127 -2.10 -4.64 -44.80
CA GLU A 127 -3.21 -4.20 -43.96
C GLU A 127 -3.53 -5.21 -42.85
N ALA A 128 -3.44 -6.52 -43.14
CA ALA A 128 -3.68 -7.58 -42.17
C ALA A 128 -2.62 -7.63 -41.05
N VAL A 129 -1.35 -7.32 -41.39
CA VAL A 129 -0.25 -7.32 -40.42
C VAL A 129 -0.33 -6.09 -39.50
N VAL A 130 -0.64 -4.92 -40.07
CA VAL A 130 -0.89 -3.69 -39.30
C VAL A 130 -2.07 -3.86 -38.35
N ALA A 131 -3.18 -4.46 -38.81
CA ALA A 131 -4.34 -4.74 -37.98
C ALA A 131 -4.03 -5.71 -36.82
N ALA A 132 -3.23 -6.75 -37.07
CA ALA A 132 -2.81 -7.68 -36.02
C ALA A 132 -1.92 -7.00 -34.96
N LEU A 133 -1.00 -6.12 -35.38
CA LEU A 133 -0.15 -5.32 -34.49
C LEU A 133 -0.96 -4.35 -33.62
N ASP A 134 -1.94 -3.66 -34.21
CA ASP A 134 -2.84 -2.75 -33.48
C ASP A 134 -3.68 -3.52 -32.45
N SER A 135 -4.18 -4.71 -32.81
CA SER A 135 -4.87 -5.59 -31.88
C SER A 135 -3.98 -6.06 -30.72
N ALA A 136 -2.70 -6.34 -30.97
CA ALA A 136 -1.75 -6.72 -29.93
C ALA A 136 -1.45 -5.57 -28.96
N ILE A 137 -1.34 -4.34 -29.47
CA ILE A 137 -1.18 -3.12 -28.65
C ILE A 137 -2.39 -2.91 -27.74
N LYS A 138 -3.61 -3.07 -28.27
CA LYS A 138 -4.86 -2.99 -27.49
C LYS A 138 -4.93 -4.05 -26.39
N ALA A 139 -4.50 -5.29 -26.70
CA ALA A 139 -4.42 -6.37 -25.71
C ALA A 139 -3.40 -6.05 -24.61
N ALA A 140 -2.24 -5.50 -24.95
CA ALA A 140 -1.22 -5.07 -23.99
C ALA A 140 -1.75 -3.96 -23.07
N HIS A 141 -2.44 -2.95 -23.59
CA HIS A 141 -3.10 -1.92 -22.79
C HIS A 141 -4.10 -2.50 -21.78
N THR A 142 -4.96 -3.41 -22.26
CA THR A 142 -5.96 -4.08 -21.41
C THR A 142 -5.30 -4.88 -20.28
N LEU A 143 -4.18 -5.55 -20.57
CA LEU A 143 -3.42 -6.31 -19.59
C LEU A 143 -2.80 -5.39 -18.51
N VAL A 144 -2.22 -4.25 -18.90
CA VAL A 144 -1.68 -3.26 -17.95
C VAL A 144 -2.76 -2.75 -17.00
N GLU A 145 -3.92 -2.36 -17.53
CA GLU A 145 -5.05 -1.90 -16.71
C GLU A 145 -5.58 -3.00 -15.77
N THR A 146 -5.64 -4.24 -16.24
CA THR A 146 -6.11 -5.39 -15.45
C THR A 146 -5.16 -5.70 -14.30
N VAL A 147 -3.85 -5.69 -14.55
CA VAL A 147 -2.83 -5.90 -13.51
C VAL A 147 -2.90 -4.77 -12.47
N GLN A 148 -3.05 -3.52 -12.91
CA GLN A 148 -3.18 -2.38 -12.01
C GLN A 148 -4.40 -2.51 -11.08
N LYS A 149 -5.58 -2.79 -11.64
CA LYS A 149 -6.82 -2.96 -10.85
C LYS A 149 -6.71 -4.14 -9.86
N THR A 150 -6.18 -5.27 -10.31
CA THR A 150 -6.04 -6.47 -9.47
C THR A 150 -5.05 -6.22 -8.33
N SER A 151 -3.96 -5.50 -8.58
CA SER A 151 -2.99 -5.11 -7.55
C SER A 151 -3.62 -4.18 -6.51
N GLN A 152 -4.40 -3.18 -6.93
CA GLN A 152 -5.13 -2.30 -6.00
C GLN A 152 -6.11 -3.07 -5.12
N GLN A 153 -6.88 -3.97 -5.72
CA GLN A 153 -7.83 -4.81 -4.99
C GLN A 153 -7.14 -5.72 -3.96
N ALA A 154 -5.97 -6.29 -4.30
CA ALA A 154 -5.19 -7.10 -3.36
C ALA A 154 -4.69 -6.28 -2.15
N VAL A 155 -4.26 -5.04 -2.39
CA VAL A 155 -3.86 -4.11 -1.33
C VAL A 155 -5.04 -3.77 -0.41
N GLU A 156 -6.21 -3.50 -0.98
CA GLU A 156 -7.42 -3.18 -0.22
C GLU A 156 -7.90 -4.36 0.63
N VAL A 157 -7.84 -5.58 0.10
CA VAL A 157 -8.12 -6.82 0.86
C VAL A 157 -7.12 -7.01 2.01
N ALA A 158 -5.82 -6.82 1.76
CA ALA A 158 -4.80 -6.90 2.82
C ALA A 158 -5.05 -5.87 3.93
N ARG A 159 -5.44 -4.65 3.55
CA ARG A 159 -5.80 -3.57 4.48
C ARG A 159 -7.04 -3.91 5.31
N SER A 160 -8.09 -4.42 4.67
CA SER A 160 -9.31 -4.86 5.36
C SER A 160 -9.03 -6.01 6.34
N ASN A 161 -8.19 -6.97 5.98
CA ASN A 161 -7.83 -8.08 6.87
C ASN A 161 -7.06 -7.61 8.11
N LEU A 162 -6.19 -6.59 7.95
CA LEU A 162 -5.52 -5.97 9.07
C LEU A 162 -6.49 -5.25 10.01
N ASP A 163 -7.50 -4.55 9.47
CA ASP A 163 -8.55 -3.89 10.28
C ASP A 163 -9.39 -4.88 11.07
N MET A 164 -9.76 -6.00 10.45
CA MET A 164 -10.54 -7.03 11.13
C MET A 164 -9.73 -7.70 12.26
N ALA A 165 -8.45 -8.03 12.01
CA ALA A 165 -7.58 -8.59 13.04
C ALA A 165 -7.34 -7.61 14.20
N ALA A 166 -7.25 -6.33 13.87
CA ALA A 166 -7.20 -5.21 14.79
C ALA A 166 -8.46 -5.14 15.68
N ALA A 167 -9.66 -5.10 15.08
CA ALA A 167 -10.92 -5.07 15.80
C ALA A 167 -11.12 -6.30 16.71
N ALA A 168 -10.71 -7.50 16.25
CA ALA A 168 -10.75 -8.72 17.04
C ALA A 168 -9.82 -8.68 18.25
N ALA A 169 -8.63 -8.09 18.12
CA ALA A 169 -7.66 -7.94 19.21
C ALA A 169 -8.05 -6.88 20.24
N SER A 170 -8.82 -5.86 19.83
CA SER A 170 -9.25 -4.74 20.70
C SER A 170 -10.44 -5.09 21.60
N GLY A 171 -10.94 -6.33 21.56
CA GLY A 171 -12.12 -6.73 22.34
C GLY A 171 -13.45 -6.19 21.79
N ASP A 172 -13.43 -5.51 20.65
CA ASP A 172 -14.62 -4.98 19.96
C ASP A 172 -15.40 -6.08 19.21
N THR A 173 -15.14 -7.34 19.59
CA THR A 173 -16.06 -8.43 19.34
C THR A 173 -17.26 -8.19 20.23
N LYS A 174 -18.25 -7.46 19.71
CA LYS A 174 -19.63 -7.49 20.20
C LYS A 174 -19.93 -8.93 20.62
N ARG A 175 -19.95 -9.14 21.94
CA ARG A 175 -20.59 -10.22 22.69
C ARG A 175 -21.35 -11.20 21.79
N GLY A 176 -20.61 -12.11 21.18
CA GLY A 176 -21.11 -13.23 20.41
C GLY A 176 -20.95 -14.53 21.19
N SER A 177 -21.17 -14.49 22.50
CA SER A 177 -21.30 -15.68 23.34
C SER A 177 -22.78 -15.94 23.63
N GLU A 178 -23.40 -16.63 22.67
CA GLU A 178 -24.38 -17.73 22.70
C GLU A 178 -25.40 -17.90 23.86
N PRO A 179 -26.49 -18.67 23.64
CA PRO A 179 -26.33 -20.12 23.85
C PRO A 179 -26.87 -20.98 22.70
N VAL A 180 -26.01 -21.86 22.21
CA VAL A 180 -26.42 -23.23 21.89
C VAL A 180 -26.94 -23.85 23.19
N SER A 181 -28.25 -23.79 23.41
CA SER A 181 -28.97 -24.75 24.25
C SER A 181 -30.48 -24.71 23.94
N GLN A 182 -30.85 -25.43 22.88
CA GLN A 182 -32.03 -26.28 22.92
C GLN A 182 -31.85 -27.41 21.89
N ALA A 183 -31.04 -28.40 22.26
CA ALA A 183 -31.24 -29.74 21.74
C ALA A 183 -32.50 -30.34 22.43
N ALA A 184 -33.32 -31.02 21.63
CA ALA A 184 -34.31 -32.01 22.04
C ALA A 184 -35.49 -31.56 22.93
N LYS A 185 -36.69 -31.47 22.33
CA LYS A 185 -37.84 -32.33 22.65
C LYS A 185 -39.11 -31.92 21.86
N ARG A 186 -39.70 -32.95 21.24
CA ARG A 186 -41.03 -33.10 20.63
C ARG A 186 -41.15 -32.82 19.15
#